data_AF-A0A1V4PPB2-F1
#
_entry.id   AF-A0A1V4PPB2-F1
#
_cell.length_a   1.000
_cell.length_b   1.000
_cell.length_c   1.000
_cell.angle_alpha   90.00
_cell.angle_beta   90.00
_cell.angle_gamma   90.00
#
_symmetry.space_group_name_H-M   'P 1'
#
loop_
_entity.id
_entity.type
_entity.pdbx_description
1 polymer ?
#
loop_
_entity_poly.entity_id
_entity_poly.type
_entity_poly.pdbx_seq_one_letter_code
_entity_poly.pdbx_strand_id
1 'polypeptide(L)'
;MGGLQPWHWLIVIAVFVLLFGAKKLPDAARSLGKSMRIFKSEIKEMQSDGKDDTPNPAPSPITSERVQPEQAPVQSPEQRPA
;
A
#
# COMPACT_ATOMS: atom_id res chain seq x y z
N MET A 1 -27.85 -32.71 6.15
CA MET A 1 -27.29 -31.72 7.09
C MET A 1 -26.59 -30.64 6.29
N GLY A 2 -27.37 -29.65 5.83
CA GLY A 2 -26.97 -28.68 4.81
C GLY A 2 -25.90 -27.72 5.33
N GLY A 3 -24.66 -27.93 4.91
CA GLY A 3 -23.56 -27.02 5.18
C GLY A 3 -23.88 -25.65 4.61
N LEU A 4 -24.05 -24.69 5.51
CA LEU A 4 -23.81 -23.25 5.33
C LEU A 4 -23.83 -22.80 3.87
N GLN A 5 -25.03 -22.70 3.30
CA GLN A 5 -25.20 -22.15 1.95
C GLN A 5 -24.42 -20.84 1.85
N PRO A 6 -23.61 -20.64 0.80
CA PRO A 6 -22.89 -19.39 0.54
C PRO A 6 -23.76 -18.13 0.64
N TRP A 7 -25.07 -18.29 0.48
CA TRP A 7 -26.09 -17.26 0.68
C TRP A 7 -26.08 -16.59 2.07
N HIS A 8 -25.80 -17.35 3.14
CA HIS A 8 -25.74 -16.78 4.50
C HIS A 8 -24.58 -15.79 4.65
N TRP A 9 -23.43 -16.11 4.08
CA TRP A 9 -22.26 -15.21 4.11
C TRP A 9 -22.53 -13.88 3.43
N LEU A 10 -23.29 -13.88 2.33
CA LEU A 10 -23.65 -12.67 1.62
C LEU A 10 -24.52 -11.74 2.47
N ILE A 11 -25.49 -12.31 3.22
CA ILE A 11 -26.33 -11.57 4.17
C ILE A 11 -25.50 -11.00 5.32
N VAL A 12 -24.58 -11.79 5.89
CA VAL A 12 -23.71 -11.33 6.99
C VAL A 12 -22.84 -10.16 6.53
N ILE A 13 -22.22 -10.26 5.34
CA ILE A 13 -21.42 -9.17 4.77
C ILE A 13 -22.30 -7.93 4.54
N ALA A 14 -23.51 -8.10 4.00
CA ALA A 14 -24.42 -6.97 3.78
C ALA A 14 -24.77 -6.25 5.09
N VAL A 15 -25.12 -6.98 6.15
CA VAL A 15 -25.41 -6.41 7.47
C VAL A 15 -24.17 -5.75 8.07
N PHE A 16 -23.00 -6.39 7.95
CA PHE A 16 -21.74 -5.83 8.43
C PHE A 16 -21.39 -4.51 7.73
N VAL A 17 -21.57 -4.42 6.40
CA VAL A 17 -21.40 -3.16 5.65
C VAL A 17 -22.41 -2.11 6.08
N LEU A 18 -23.65 -2.50 6.41
CA LEU A 18 -24.68 -1.56 6.86
C LEU A 18 -24.35 -0.96 8.23
N LEU A 19 -23.83 -1.77 9.16
CA LEU A 19 -23.47 -1.35 10.52
C LEU A 19 -22.19 -0.51 10.56
N PHE A 20 -21.15 -0.95 9.87
CA PHE A 20 -19.85 -0.27 9.87
C PHE A 20 -19.77 0.84 8.81
N GLY A 21 -20.60 0.78 7.77
CA GLY A 21 -20.60 1.70 6.65
C GLY A 21 -19.60 1.33 5.55
N ALA A 22 -19.99 1.57 4.29
CA ALA A 22 -19.21 1.24 3.10
C ALA A 22 -17.82 1.91 3.03
N LYS A 23 -17.59 3.02 3.76
CA LYS A 23 -16.28 3.71 3.81
C LYS A 23 -15.33 3.16 4.86
N LYS A 24 -15.83 2.57 5.96
CA LYS A 24 -14.98 2.13 7.09
C LYS A 24 -14.40 0.74 6.88
N LEU A 25 -15.14 -0.15 6.23
CA LEU A 25 -14.69 -1.48 5.84
C LEU A 25 -13.42 -1.48 4.98
N PRO A 26 -13.38 -0.76 3.83
CA PRO A 26 -12.18 -0.75 2.98
C PRO A 26 -11.02 0.01 3.63
N ASP A 27 -11.29 1.00 4.47
CA ASP A 27 -10.25 1.76 5.17
C ASP A 27 -9.58 0.91 6.26
N ALA A 28 -10.37 0.20 7.07
CA ALA A 28 -9.87 -0.77 8.04
C ALA A 28 -9.15 -1.95 7.36
N ALA A 29 -9.69 -2.48 6.27
CA ALA A 29 -9.02 -3.53 5.51
C ALA A 29 -7.68 -3.05 4.91
N ARG A 30 -7.59 -1.80 4.46
CA ARG A 30 -6.34 -1.22 3.95
C ARG A 30 -5.30 -1.01 5.05
N SER A 31 -5.69 -0.52 6.23
CA SER A 31 -4.76 -0.34 7.35
C SER A 31 -4.27 -1.68 7.90
N LEU A 32 -5.20 -2.62 8.13
CA LEU A 32 -4.88 -4.00 8.54
C LEU A 32 -4.02 -4.71 7.48
N GLY A 33 -4.32 -4.54 6.20
CA GLY A 33 -3.55 -5.13 5.10
C GLY A 33 -2.10 -4.62 5.03
N LYS A 34 -1.88 -3.33 5.31
CA LYS A 34 -0.51 -2.77 5.41
C LYS A 34 0.27 -3.40 6.57
N SER A 35 -0.35 -3.49 7.76
CA SER A 35 0.28 -4.14 8.92
C SER A 35 0.53 -5.63 8.69
N MET A 36 -0.43 -6.35 8.10
CA MET A 36 -0.27 -7.76 7.74
C MET A 36 0.82 -7.99 6.70
N ARG A 37 1.02 -7.07 5.74
CA ARG A 37 2.09 -7.18 4.75
C ARG A 37 3.46 -7.15 5.41
N ILE A 38 3.68 -6.20 6.32
CA ILE A 38 4.93 -6.06 7.05
C ILE A 38 5.17 -7.30 7.90
N PHE A 39 4.19 -7.70 8.70
CA PHE A 39 4.26 -8.91 9.52
C PHE A 39 4.52 -10.17 8.68
N LYS A 40 3.87 -10.31 7.52
CA LYS A 40 4.08 -11.45 6.61
C LYS A 40 5.48 -11.43 5.99
N SER A 41 6.04 -10.26 5.68
CA SER A 41 7.41 -10.12 5.20
C SER A 41 8.41 -10.54 6.29
N GLU A 42 8.23 -10.08 7.53
CA GLU A 42 9.10 -10.45 8.66
C GLU A 42 9.01 -11.95 8.97
N ILE A 43 7.80 -12.52 9.01
CA ILE A 43 7.63 -13.98 9.19
C ILE A 43 8.26 -14.76 8.03
N LYS A 44 8.13 -14.27 6.79
CA LYS A 44 8.70 -14.93 5.63
C LYS A 44 10.23 -14.89 5.66
N GLU A 45 10.82 -13.79 6.12
CA GLU A 45 12.27 -13.67 6.33
C GLU A 45 12.73 -14.68 7.39
N MET A 46 12.04 -14.76 8.53
CA MET A 46 12.33 -15.75 9.58
C MET A 46 12.19 -17.21 9.11
N GLN A 47 11.25 -17.51 8.19
CA GLN A 47 11.13 -18.84 7.59
C GLN A 47 12.12 -19.09 6.46
N SER A 48 12.53 -18.06 5.72
CA SER A 48 13.48 -18.15 4.61
C SER A 48 14.93 -18.21 5.08
N ASP A 49 15.26 -17.68 6.27
CA ASP A 49 16.59 -17.82 6.90
C ASP A 49 16.97 -19.30 7.18
N GLY A 50 16.00 -20.22 7.09
CA GLY A 50 16.22 -21.67 7.16
C GLY A 50 16.28 -22.40 5.81
N LYS A 51 15.98 -21.75 4.68
CA LYS A 51 15.95 -22.35 3.32
C LYS A 51 16.11 -21.28 2.22
N ASP A 52 17.31 -21.28 1.64
CA ASP A 52 17.67 -20.86 0.27
C ASP A 52 17.70 -19.37 -0.10
N ASP A 53 18.94 -18.92 -0.35
CA ASP A 53 19.35 -17.80 -1.19
C ASP A 53 18.65 -17.82 -2.57
N THR A 54 17.80 -16.83 -2.84
CA THR A 54 17.54 -16.38 -4.22
C THR A 54 17.20 -14.89 -4.21
N PRO A 55 17.97 -14.03 -4.91
CA PRO A 55 17.68 -12.59 -4.98
C PRO A 55 16.37 -12.34 -5.73
N ASN A 56 15.32 -11.97 -5.00
CA ASN A 56 14.08 -11.47 -5.59
C ASN A 56 14.25 -9.96 -5.88
N PRO A 57 14.16 -9.50 -7.14
CA PRO A 57 14.25 -8.08 -7.45
C PRO A 57 13.05 -7.35 -6.84
N ALA A 58 13.32 -6.48 -5.88
CA ALA A 58 12.32 -5.60 -5.29
C ALA A 58 11.70 -4.71 -6.38
N PRO A 59 10.36 -4.56 -6.45
CA PRO A 59 9.75 -3.60 -7.35
C PRO A 59 10.11 -2.18 -6.88
N SER A 60 10.87 -1.47 -7.72
CA SER A 60 11.21 -0.07 -7.56
C SER A 60 9.94 0.74 -7.28
N PRO A 61 9.85 1.49 -6.16
CA PRO A 61 8.78 2.46 -6.03
C PRO A 61 8.98 3.48 -7.17
N ILE A 62 8.03 3.50 -8.08
CA ILE A 62 7.83 4.58 -9.05
C ILE A 62 8.11 5.91 -8.37
N THR A 63 9.23 6.52 -8.75
CA THR A 63 9.49 7.95 -8.53
C THR A 63 8.24 8.67 -8.96
N SER A 64 7.50 9.19 -7.98
CA SER A 64 6.45 10.16 -8.24
C SER A 64 7.16 11.31 -8.94
N GLU A 65 6.96 11.37 -10.25
CA GLU A 65 7.39 12.45 -11.11
C GLU A 65 6.86 13.74 -10.47
N ARG A 66 7.76 14.40 -9.74
CA ARG A 66 7.60 15.78 -9.35
C ARG A 66 7.43 16.51 -10.67
N VAL A 67 6.18 16.82 -11.02
CA VAL A 67 5.86 17.85 -11.99
C VAL A 67 6.54 19.11 -11.46
N GLN A 68 7.75 19.31 -11.96
CA GLN A 68 8.61 20.45 -11.78
C GLN A 68 7.91 21.56 -12.56
N PRO A 69 7.34 22.59 -11.92
CA PRO A 69 6.91 23.75 -12.66
C PRO A 69 8.19 24.38 -13.21
N GLU A 70 8.37 24.21 -14.52
CA GLU A 70 8.85 25.21 -15.45
C GLU A 70 10.03 26.07 -14.97
N GLN A 71 11.19 25.74 -15.52
CA GLN A 71 12.37 26.60 -15.56
C GLN A 71 11.98 27.98 -16.14
N ALA A 72 11.98 29.02 -15.32
CA ALA A 72 12.08 30.39 -15.81
C ALA A 72 13.54 30.86 -15.68
N PRO A 73 14.24 31.19 -16.78
CA PRO A 73 15.63 31.61 -16.75
C PRO A 73 15.68 33.07 -16.31
N VAL A 74 15.90 33.34 -15.03
CA VAL A 74 16.30 34.67 -14.57
C VAL A 74 17.82 34.77 -14.64
N GLN A 75 18.31 35.08 -15.84
CA GLN A 75 19.62 35.66 -16.03
C GLN A 75 19.65 37.04 -15.35
N SER A 76 20.45 37.20 -14.30
CA SER A 76 20.87 38.51 -13.79
C SER A 76 22.24 38.39 -13.12
N PRO A 77 23.34 38.49 -13.87
CA PRO A 77 24.63 38.84 -13.31
C PRO A 77 24.70 40.37 -13.22
N GLU A 78 24.00 40.95 -12.26
CA GLU A 78 24.18 42.37 -11.88
C GLU A 78 24.79 42.41 -10.49
N GLN A 79 26.11 42.25 -10.42
CA GLN A 79 26.91 42.72 -9.27
C GLN A 79 28.37 42.85 -9.72
N ARG A 80 28.64 43.99 -10.36
CA ARG A 80 29.95 44.49 -10.73
C ARG A 80 30.52 45.22 -9.50
N PRO A 81 31.60 44.77 -8.86
CA PRO A 81 32.31 45.58 -7.89
C PRO A 81 33.26 46.53 -8.63
N ALA A 82 33.25 47.80 -8.24
CA ALA A 82 34.31 48.79 -8.50
C ALA A 82 34.48 49.60 -7.22
#